data_AF-A0A6B3FY73-F1
#
_entry.id   AF-A0A6B3FY73-F1
#
_cell.length_a   1.000
_cell.length_b   1.000
_cell.length_c   1.000
_cell.angle_alpha   90.00
_cell.angle_beta   90.00
_cell.angle_gamma   90.00
#
_symmetry.space_group_name_H-M   'P 1'
#
loop_
_entity.id
_entity.type
_entity.pdbx_description
1 polymer ?
#
loop_
_entity_poly.entity_id
_entity_poly.type
_entity_poly.pdbx_seq_one_letter_code
_entity_poly.pdbx_strand_id
1 'polypeptide(L)'
;EDGPRPSALARLGLKVAHPEAAHPLLEKLGALPATPRAVLRTPQVRAAVAESLEGDGYALRDDAPDAEELAELVLTLVRDADLAPGDEPWLGALALPDEDGELSPAGELVLPGGEFASVMREGELAAVDEEWAGRWGEQPLAACGVLARFTLVRATDVVLDPDELEPRDSDFAEPDDAGLLDAVDVWCEDVLDRLPEGPVPPVATEITAVRDLDLVDDDRWPEALALLSRPPLRDALTQPVRVLLPDGTTESVRPYTAWWLRGHPVLDGRRPAGLRAASGDALLAGLYDEVDAAGFDDALVLRALGVRTTAAALLDEPGGAAELLDRLADPDREVSTRHLHALYGLLAGLDPDEVTLPDELRAVTDGMVEVVDARDALVADAPDLLPFATGRPLLPVAPALAARLAELLQVGRLSEAVRVSPAGEGVEYPVPDAVRELLGDGVPASYREHEELLADGVELDWHLTPSGVLHAATLEGVAAGLAWAAGQWPRRFEVAALLEDLSRTAELARDRWFD
;
A
#
# COMPACT_ATOMS: atom_id res chain seq x y z
N GLU A 1 37.11 -18.04 -35.75
CA GLU A 1 37.44 -16.92 -36.66
C GLU A 1 36.48 -15.74 -36.48
N ASP A 2 35.48 -15.84 -35.59
CA ASP A 2 34.54 -14.76 -35.24
C ASP A 2 35.09 -13.85 -34.13
N GLY A 3 36.11 -13.06 -34.45
CA GLY A 3 36.56 -11.95 -33.61
C GLY A 3 36.40 -10.63 -34.35
N PRO A 4 36.22 -9.50 -33.64
CA PRO A 4 36.16 -8.17 -34.26
C PRO A 4 37.36 -7.95 -35.18
N ARG A 5 37.11 -7.42 -36.39
CA ARG A 5 38.16 -7.25 -37.41
C ARG A 5 39.27 -6.35 -36.86
N PRO A 6 40.55 -6.77 -36.83
CA PRO A 6 41.64 -5.99 -36.23
C PRO A 6 41.78 -4.57 -36.80
N SER A 7 41.43 -4.38 -38.08
CA SER A 7 41.44 -3.07 -38.73
C SER A 7 40.38 -2.12 -38.17
N ALA A 8 39.19 -2.62 -37.80
CA ALA A 8 38.14 -1.79 -37.20
C ALA A 8 38.52 -1.37 -35.77
N LEU A 9 39.07 -2.29 -34.99
CA LEU A 9 39.54 -1.99 -33.63
C LEU A 9 40.70 -0.99 -33.61
N ALA A 10 41.60 -1.04 -34.59
CA ALA A 10 42.69 -0.10 -34.71
C ALA A 10 42.21 1.35 -34.91
N ARG A 11 41.05 1.55 -35.59
CA ARG A 11 40.42 2.87 -35.77
C ARG A 11 39.91 3.46 -34.47
N LEU A 12 39.53 2.62 -33.50
CA LEU A 12 39.24 3.01 -32.12
C LEU A 12 40.51 3.26 -31.28
N GLY A 13 41.69 3.31 -31.90
CA GLY A 13 42.96 3.51 -31.20
C GLY A 13 43.47 2.30 -30.42
N LEU A 14 42.89 1.11 -30.61
CA LEU A 14 43.33 -0.12 -29.96
C LEU A 14 44.57 -0.71 -30.63
N LYS A 15 45.51 -1.18 -29.80
CA LYS A 15 46.71 -1.90 -30.26
C LYS A 15 46.43 -3.40 -30.29
N VAL A 16 45.88 -3.87 -31.42
CA VAL A 16 45.48 -5.28 -31.59
C VAL A 16 46.53 -6.05 -32.38
N ALA A 17 46.93 -7.22 -31.88
CA ALA A 17 47.79 -8.12 -32.63
C ALA A 17 47.00 -8.78 -33.78
N HIS A 18 47.61 -8.85 -34.97
CA HIS A 18 47.01 -9.60 -36.08
C HIS A 18 46.80 -11.07 -35.67
N PRO A 19 45.71 -11.76 -36.08
CA PRO A 19 45.44 -13.14 -35.71
C PRO A 19 46.62 -14.08 -36.01
N GLU A 20 47.32 -13.88 -37.14
CA GLU A 20 48.51 -14.65 -37.52
C GLU A 20 49.76 -14.33 -36.66
N ALA A 21 49.75 -13.19 -35.95
CA ALA A 21 50.80 -12.77 -35.03
C ALA A 21 50.44 -13.01 -33.55
N ALA A 22 49.25 -13.56 -33.27
CA ALA A 22 48.82 -13.90 -31.92
C ALA A 22 49.70 -15.03 -31.37
N HIS A 23 50.33 -14.78 -30.22
CA HIS A 23 51.26 -15.72 -29.60
C HIS A 23 51.11 -15.71 -28.07
N PRO A 24 51.18 -16.86 -27.36
CA PRO A 24 51.05 -16.91 -25.90
C PRO A 24 52.08 -16.08 -25.11
N LEU A 25 53.15 -15.62 -25.76
CA LEU A 25 54.13 -14.71 -25.15
C LEU A 25 53.58 -13.29 -25.02
N LEU A 26 52.66 -12.87 -25.89
CA LEU A 26 52.02 -11.55 -25.79
C LEU A 26 51.21 -11.46 -24.50
N GLU A 27 50.49 -12.53 -24.12
CA GLU A 27 49.77 -12.60 -22.85
C GLU A 27 50.70 -12.47 -21.64
N LYS A 28 51.87 -13.14 -21.69
CA LYS A 28 52.91 -12.99 -20.65
C LYS A 28 53.52 -11.59 -20.59
N LEU A 29 53.46 -10.84 -21.68
CA LEU A 29 53.90 -9.45 -21.76
C LEU A 29 52.78 -8.45 -21.43
N GLY A 30 51.60 -8.93 -21.01
CA GLY A 30 50.48 -8.11 -20.57
C GLY A 30 49.41 -7.84 -21.63
N ALA A 31 49.46 -8.49 -22.81
CA ALA A 31 48.34 -8.45 -23.75
C ALA A 31 47.15 -9.24 -23.20
N LEU A 32 45.94 -8.77 -23.48
CA LEU A 32 44.71 -9.46 -23.12
C LEU A 32 44.06 -10.08 -24.37
N PRO A 33 43.33 -11.20 -24.24
CA PRO A 33 42.47 -11.70 -25.31
C PRO A 33 41.49 -10.61 -25.75
N ALA A 34 41.43 -10.34 -27.05
CA ALA A 34 40.50 -9.37 -27.63
C ALA A 34 39.10 -9.95 -27.79
N THR A 35 38.51 -10.46 -26.71
CA THR A 35 37.10 -10.87 -26.71
C THR A 35 36.20 -9.63 -26.84
N PRO A 36 34.98 -9.74 -27.40
CA PRO A 36 34.08 -8.59 -27.54
C PRO A 36 33.88 -7.81 -26.24
N ARG A 37 33.66 -8.52 -25.12
CA ARG A 37 33.52 -7.91 -23.78
C ARG A 37 34.81 -7.25 -23.27
N ALA A 38 35.98 -7.82 -23.56
CA ALA A 38 37.26 -7.21 -23.17
C ALA A 38 37.54 -5.92 -23.98
N VAL A 39 37.15 -5.91 -25.26
CA VAL A 39 37.25 -4.72 -26.13
C VAL A 39 36.33 -3.61 -25.64
N LEU A 40 35.04 -3.90 -25.37
CA LEU A 40 34.08 -2.91 -24.87
C LEU A 40 34.56 -2.20 -23.58
N ARG A 41 35.21 -2.95 -22.68
CA ARG A 41 35.74 -2.41 -21.40
C ARG A 41 37.02 -1.61 -21.53
N THR A 42 37.55 -1.41 -22.73
CA THR A 42 38.74 -0.58 -22.91
C THR A 42 38.39 0.90 -22.76
N PRO A 43 39.26 1.71 -22.15
CA PRO A 43 39.03 3.16 -22.02
C PRO A 43 38.80 3.86 -23.36
N GLN A 44 39.40 3.35 -24.44
CA GLN A 44 39.26 3.91 -25.78
C GLN A 44 37.84 3.76 -26.32
N VAL A 45 37.22 2.59 -26.16
CA VAL A 45 35.84 2.36 -26.61
C VAL A 45 34.88 3.18 -25.76
N ARG A 46 35.09 3.22 -24.44
CA ARG A 46 34.26 4.02 -23.53
C ARG A 46 34.31 5.51 -23.84
N ALA A 47 35.50 6.06 -24.12
CA ALA A 47 35.65 7.46 -24.53
C ALA A 47 34.98 7.73 -25.88
N ALA A 48 35.16 6.84 -26.86
CA ALA A 48 34.52 6.98 -28.17
C ALA A 48 32.98 7.00 -28.07
N VAL A 49 32.39 6.18 -27.20
CA VAL A 49 30.94 6.16 -26.96
C VAL A 49 30.47 7.41 -26.23
N ALA A 50 31.15 7.84 -25.16
CA ALA A 50 30.78 9.05 -24.42
C ALA A 50 30.80 10.30 -25.33
N GLU A 51 31.79 10.40 -26.21
CA GLU A 51 31.90 11.53 -27.12
C GLU A 51 30.96 11.39 -28.34
N SER A 52 30.38 10.21 -28.60
CA SER A 52 29.74 9.82 -29.89
C SER A 52 28.69 10.80 -30.42
N LEU A 53 27.97 11.50 -29.55
CA LEU A 53 26.96 12.49 -29.91
C LEU A 53 27.55 13.79 -30.46
N GLU A 54 28.72 14.22 -29.98
CA GLU A 54 29.29 15.53 -30.28
C GLU A 54 29.88 15.63 -31.70
N GLY A 55 30.04 14.52 -32.42
CA GLY A 55 30.57 14.45 -33.79
C GLY A 55 32.05 14.84 -33.97
N ASP A 56 32.58 15.67 -33.06
CA ASP A 56 33.87 16.36 -33.20
C ASP A 56 34.95 15.87 -32.20
N GLY A 57 34.57 15.21 -31.10
CA GLY A 57 35.48 14.86 -29.98
C GLY A 57 36.53 13.79 -30.32
N TYR A 58 36.09 12.71 -30.98
CA TYR A 58 36.93 11.59 -31.43
C TYR A 58 37.59 11.83 -32.80
N ALA A 59 37.15 12.87 -33.52
CA ALA A 59 37.54 13.20 -34.89
C ALA A 59 38.94 13.84 -35.03
N LEU A 60 39.74 13.92 -33.96
CA LEU A 60 41.14 14.38 -34.02
C LEU A 60 42.08 13.42 -34.78
N ARG A 61 41.57 12.29 -35.27
CA ARG A 61 42.27 11.35 -36.14
C ARG A 61 41.51 11.23 -37.47
N ASP A 62 42.22 11.44 -38.59
CA ASP A 62 41.68 11.28 -39.95
C ASP A 62 41.08 9.87 -40.24
N ASP A 63 41.34 8.87 -39.40
CA ASP A 63 40.93 7.47 -39.57
C ASP A 63 39.86 6.97 -38.57
N ALA A 64 39.35 7.83 -37.69
CA ALA A 64 38.29 7.47 -36.73
C ALA A 64 36.99 7.05 -37.45
N PRO A 65 36.18 6.15 -36.87
CA PRO A 65 34.81 5.93 -37.36
C PRO A 65 33.95 7.17 -37.12
N ASP A 66 32.99 7.42 -38.01
CA ASP A 66 31.88 8.32 -37.71
C ASP A 66 30.91 7.68 -36.70
N ALA A 67 29.88 8.40 -36.28
CA ALA A 67 28.95 7.95 -35.24
C ALA A 67 28.20 6.66 -35.64
N GLU A 68 27.73 6.55 -36.89
CA GLU A 68 27.05 5.35 -37.38
C GLU A 68 28.00 4.15 -37.47
N GLU A 69 29.21 4.33 -38.01
CA GLU A 69 30.23 3.29 -38.06
C GLU A 69 30.65 2.82 -36.65
N LEU A 70 30.72 3.75 -35.70
CA LEU A 70 30.98 3.44 -34.29
C LEU A 70 29.82 2.65 -33.69
N ALA A 71 28.58 3.07 -33.90
CA ALA A 71 27.39 2.38 -33.43
C ALA A 71 27.30 0.95 -33.99
N GLU A 72 27.55 0.75 -35.28
CA GLU A 72 27.59 -0.59 -35.87
C GLU A 72 28.67 -1.48 -35.23
N LEU A 73 29.84 -0.91 -34.96
CA LEU A 73 30.95 -1.63 -34.33
C LEU A 73 30.63 -1.98 -32.87
N VAL A 74 30.06 -1.06 -32.10
CA VAL A 74 29.67 -1.28 -30.71
C VAL A 74 28.52 -2.28 -30.62
N LEU A 75 27.46 -2.15 -31.41
CA LEU A 75 26.35 -3.11 -31.43
C LEU A 75 26.80 -4.51 -31.88
N THR A 76 27.78 -4.61 -32.80
CA THR A 76 28.42 -5.90 -33.12
C THR A 76 29.08 -6.49 -31.88
N LEU A 77 29.89 -5.71 -31.16
CA LEU A 77 30.57 -6.17 -29.96
C LEU A 77 29.59 -6.54 -28.84
N VAL A 78 28.51 -5.79 -28.67
CA VAL A 78 27.46 -6.04 -27.67
C VAL A 78 26.73 -7.35 -27.97
N ARG A 79 26.32 -7.56 -29.23
CA ARG A 79 25.71 -8.82 -29.69
C ARG A 79 26.66 -10.00 -29.51
N ASP A 80 27.91 -9.86 -29.97
CA ASP A 80 28.90 -10.95 -29.93
C ASP A 80 29.39 -11.22 -28.49
N ALA A 81 29.22 -10.26 -27.57
CA ALA A 81 29.44 -10.42 -26.13
C ALA A 81 28.24 -10.99 -25.37
N ASP A 82 27.07 -11.10 -26.02
CA ASP A 82 25.79 -11.53 -25.42
C ASP A 82 25.44 -10.74 -24.14
N LEU A 83 25.56 -9.40 -24.20
CA LEU A 83 25.29 -8.55 -23.04
C LEU A 83 23.79 -8.50 -22.70
N ALA A 84 23.46 -8.62 -21.42
CA ALA A 84 22.11 -8.32 -20.95
C ALA A 84 21.94 -6.79 -20.76
N PRO A 85 20.71 -6.25 -20.81
CA PRO A 85 20.42 -4.90 -20.34
C PRO A 85 20.97 -4.67 -18.92
N GLY A 86 21.70 -3.56 -18.75
CA GLY A 86 22.34 -3.19 -17.47
C GLY A 86 23.74 -3.79 -17.23
N ASP A 87 24.25 -4.67 -18.10
CA ASP A 87 25.61 -5.23 -17.96
C ASP A 87 26.71 -4.17 -18.07
N GLU A 88 26.52 -3.18 -18.96
CA GLU A 88 27.44 -2.08 -19.23
C GLU A 88 26.64 -0.77 -19.45
N PRO A 89 26.12 -0.14 -18.37
CA PRO A 89 25.14 0.95 -18.47
C PRO A 89 25.61 2.19 -19.24
N TRP A 90 26.92 2.44 -19.25
CA TRP A 90 27.55 3.56 -19.98
C TRP A 90 27.34 3.49 -21.50
N LEU A 91 26.90 2.34 -22.03
CA LEU A 91 26.50 2.22 -23.43
C LEU A 91 25.24 3.04 -23.76
N GLY A 92 24.49 3.51 -22.76
CA GLY A 92 23.37 4.45 -22.91
C GLY A 92 23.75 5.75 -23.63
N ALA A 93 25.02 6.17 -23.54
CA ALA A 93 25.53 7.35 -24.21
C ALA A 93 25.81 7.14 -25.71
N LEU A 94 25.69 5.91 -26.23
CA LEU A 94 25.97 5.62 -27.64
C LEU A 94 24.97 6.36 -28.52
N ALA A 95 25.45 7.25 -29.40
CA ALA A 95 24.63 7.91 -30.39
C ALA A 95 24.09 6.90 -31.41
N LEU A 96 22.77 6.83 -31.52
CA LEU A 96 22.04 6.03 -32.51
C LEU A 96 21.12 6.96 -33.31
N PRO A 97 20.84 6.65 -34.59
CA PRO A 97 19.83 7.38 -35.34
C PRO A 97 18.43 7.07 -34.79
N ASP A 98 17.67 8.13 -34.57
CA ASP A 98 16.25 8.07 -34.27
C ASP A 98 15.38 8.00 -35.53
N GLU A 99 14.06 7.98 -35.35
CA GLU A 99 13.05 7.88 -36.43
C GLU A 99 13.08 9.03 -37.44
N ASP A 100 13.68 10.17 -37.09
CA ASP A 100 13.90 11.31 -37.99
C ASP A 100 15.30 11.31 -38.62
N GLY A 101 16.15 10.36 -38.22
CA GLY A 101 17.55 10.23 -38.65
C GLY A 101 18.51 11.17 -37.92
N GLU A 102 18.08 11.78 -36.81
CA GLU A 102 18.94 12.57 -35.93
C GLU A 102 19.67 11.64 -34.95
N LEU A 103 20.88 12.02 -34.53
CA LEU A 103 21.65 11.24 -33.57
C LEU A 103 21.21 11.57 -32.15
N SER A 104 20.80 10.53 -31.43
CA SER A 104 20.29 10.61 -30.07
C SER A 104 20.96 9.55 -29.18
N PRO A 105 21.18 9.81 -27.87
CA PRO A 105 21.72 8.79 -26.97
C PRO A 105 20.82 7.55 -26.92
N ALA A 106 21.41 6.36 -27.00
CA ALA A 106 20.67 5.10 -26.98
C ALA A 106 19.75 4.97 -25.76
N GLY A 107 20.17 5.48 -24.59
CA GLY A 107 19.40 5.48 -23.35
C GLY A 107 18.16 6.39 -23.35
N GLU A 108 18.04 7.28 -24.33
CA GLU A 108 16.92 8.22 -24.52
C GLU A 108 15.96 7.77 -25.63
N LEU A 109 16.25 6.64 -26.29
CA LEU A 109 15.43 6.11 -27.36
C LEU A 109 14.52 4.98 -26.90
N VAL A 110 13.36 4.87 -27.53
CA VAL A 110 12.44 3.75 -27.33
C VAL A 110 12.55 2.73 -28.47
N LEU A 111 12.43 1.43 -28.15
CA LEU A 111 12.41 0.38 -29.18
C LEU A 111 11.02 0.32 -29.84
N PRO A 112 10.90 0.57 -31.17
CA PRO A 112 9.61 0.48 -31.85
C PRO A 112 9.03 -0.95 -31.74
N GLY A 113 7.76 -1.03 -31.35
CA GLY A 113 7.05 -2.30 -31.13
C GLY A 113 7.43 -3.05 -29.84
N GLY A 114 8.27 -2.48 -28.98
CA GLY A 114 8.58 -3.01 -27.64
C GLY A 114 7.41 -2.92 -26.65
N GLU A 115 7.52 -3.59 -25.50
CA GLU A 115 6.49 -3.56 -24.45
C GLU A 115 6.29 -2.14 -23.92
N PHE A 116 7.37 -1.38 -23.67
CA PHE A 116 7.27 0.00 -23.19
C PHE A 116 6.66 0.95 -24.24
N ALA A 117 7.09 0.85 -25.50
CA ALA A 117 6.51 1.62 -26.61
C ALA A 117 5.00 1.43 -26.76
N SER A 118 4.46 0.26 -26.37
CA SER A 118 3.03 -0.02 -26.47
C SER A 118 2.15 0.70 -25.44
N VAL A 119 2.75 1.19 -24.35
CA VAL A 119 2.06 1.88 -23.25
C VAL A 119 2.49 3.35 -23.10
N MET A 120 3.62 3.74 -23.68
CA MET A 120 4.09 5.12 -23.71
C MET A 120 3.17 6.01 -24.54
N ARG A 121 2.98 7.26 -24.11
CA ARG A 121 2.30 8.29 -24.88
C ARG A 121 3.09 8.62 -26.14
N GLU A 122 2.38 8.77 -27.26
CA GLU A 122 2.99 9.03 -28.56
C GLU A 122 3.80 10.34 -28.55
N GLY A 123 5.05 10.28 -29.01
CA GLY A 123 5.93 11.45 -29.14
C GLY A 123 6.66 11.90 -27.86
N GLU A 124 6.55 11.17 -26.74
CA GLU A 124 7.31 11.49 -25.53
C GLU A 124 8.80 11.16 -25.64
N LEU A 125 9.15 10.06 -26.31
CA LEU A 125 10.51 9.68 -26.66
C LEU A 125 10.59 9.33 -28.14
N ALA A 126 11.70 9.69 -28.77
CA ALA A 126 11.98 9.30 -30.14
C ALA A 126 12.23 7.79 -30.23
N ALA A 127 11.67 7.14 -31.25
CA ALA A 127 11.98 5.74 -31.52
C ALA A 127 13.35 5.60 -32.18
N VAL A 128 14.04 4.48 -31.92
CA VAL A 128 15.18 4.07 -32.77
C VAL A 128 14.70 3.94 -34.23
N ASP A 129 15.52 4.40 -35.18
CA ASP A 129 15.27 4.24 -36.61
C ASP A 129 14.82 2.80 -36.97
N GLU A 130 13.80 2.67 -37.82
CA GLU A 130 13.19 1.38 -38.16
C GLU A 130 14.18 0.41 -38.84
N GLU A 131 15.10 0.91 -39.67
CA GLU A 131 16.11 0.07 -40.33
C GLU A 131 17.11 -0.48 -39.30
N TRP A 132 17.53 0.36 -38.35
CA TRP A 132 18.40 -0.04 -37.25
C TRP A 132 17.72 -1.03 -36.30
N ALA A 133 16.47 -0.76 -35.91
CA ALA A 133 15.67 -1.67 -35.10
C ALA A 133 15.50 -3.04 -35.79
N GLY A 134 15.18 -3.05 -37.08
CA GLY A 134 15.03 -4.27 -37.88
C GLY A 134 16.34 -5.05 -38.05
N ARG A 135 17.48 -4.36 -38.17
CA ARG A 135 18.79 -4.97 -38.37
C ARG A 135 19.36 -5.58 -37.08
N TRP A 136 19.23 -4.90 -35.95
CA TRP A 136 19.87 -5.29 -34.69
C TRP A 136 18.95 -6.07 -33.76
N GLY A 137 17.64 -5.81 -33.79
CA GLY A 137 16.66 -6.41 -32.89
C GLY A 137 16.78 -5.92 -31.44
N GLU A 138 15.90 -6.44 -30.57
CA GLU A 138 15.76 -5.98 -29.18
C GLU A 138 17.04 -6.13 -28.35
N GLN A 139 17.70 -7.30 -28.39
CA GLN A 139 18.76 -7.61 -27.40
C GLN A 139 19.96 -6.64 -27.44
N PRO A 140 20.61 -6.37 -28.58
CA PRO A 140 21.75 -5.45 -28.61
C PRO A 140 21.36 -4.01 -28.29
N LEU A 141 20.19 -3.56 -28.78
CA LEU A 141 19.69 -2.20 -28.55
C LEU A 141 19.34 -1.98 -27.08
N ALA A 142 18.61 -2.92 -26.46
CA ALA A 142 18.28 -2.86 -25.04
C ALA A 142 19.52 -2.98 -24.14
N ALA A 143 20.54 -3.74 -24.56
CA ALA A 143 21.83 -3.78 -23.86
C ALA A 143 22.61 -2.45 -23.92
N CYS A 144 22.36 -1.65 -24.96
CA CYS A 144 22.84 -0.27 -25.07
C CYS A 144 21.94 0.77 -24.38
N GLY A 145 20.85 0.37 -23.72
CA GLY A 145 19.98 1.29 -22.98
C GLY A 145 18.69 1.69 -23.69
N VAL A 146 18.48 1.30 -24.95
CA VAL A 146 17.21 1.56 -25.66
C VAL A 146 16.04 0.94 -24.90
N LEU A 147 15.01 1.74 -24.61
CA LEU A 147 13.89 1.35 -23.77
C LEU A 147 12.96 0.39 -24.53
N ALA A 148 13.15 -0.91 -24.31
CA ALA A 148 12.23 -1.94 -24.78
C ALA A 148 11.13 -2.26 -23.76
N ARG A 149 11.39 -2.00 -22.47
CA ARG A 149 10.56 -2.33 -21.31
C ARG A 149 10.75 -1.25 -20.23
N PHE A 150 9.89 -1.22 -19.22
CA PHE A 150 10.12 -0.40 -18.03
C PHE A 150 11.50 -0.72 -17.41
N THR A 151 12.22 0.32 -17.02
CA THR A 151 13.54 0.21 -16.39
C THR A 151 13.43 0.41 -14.88
N LEU A 152 14.26 -0.33 -14.14
CA LEU A 152 14.39 -0.19 -12.70
C LEU A 152 15.60 0.67 -12.34
N VAL A 153 15.39 1.63 -11.46
CA VAL A 153 16.45 2.26 -10.66
C VAL A 153 16.69 1.41 -9.42
N ARG A 154 17.96 1.11 -9.14
CA ARG A 154 18.42 0.36 -7.96
C ARG A 154 19.58 1.08 -7.29
N ALA A 155 19.27 1.90 -6.31
CA ALA A 155 20.23 2.69 -5.57
C ALA A 155 20.41 2.15 -4.15
N THR A 156 21.64 2.04 -3.67
CA THR A 156 21.96 1.56 -2.31
C THR A 156 22.53 2.68 -1.47
N ASP A 157 22.28 2.65 -0.16
CA ASP A 157 22.79 3.64 0.80
C ASP A 157 22.45 5.10 0.40
N VAL A 158 21.19 5.33 0.02
CA VAL A 158 20.70 6.64 -0.44
C VAL A 158 20.37 7.51 0.77
N VAL A 159 21.06 8.65 0.89
CA VAL A 159 20.74 9.67 1.89
C VAL A 159 19.40 10.30 1.50
N LEU A 160 18.43 10.28 2.43
CA LEU A 160 17.11 10.87 2.21
C LEU A 160 17.15 12.37 2.51
N ASP A 161 17.73 13.12 1.58
CA ASP A 161 17.73 14.58 1.55
C ASP A 161 17.05 15.03 0.24
N PRO A 162 15.86 15.65 0.28
CA PRO A 162 15.13 16.06 -0.92
C PRO A 162 15.96 16.95 -1.86
N ASP A 163 16.82 17.81 -1.29
CA ASP A 163 17.65 18.74 -2.07
C ASP A 163 18.83 18.04 -2.78
N GLU A 164 19.19 16.81 -2.39
CA GLU A 164 20.28 16.03 -3.01
C GLU A 164 19.78 14.97 -4.00
N LEU A 165 18.46 14.75 -4.10
CA LEU A 165 17.84 13.76 -4.99
C LEU A 165 17.54 14.34 -6.38
N GLU A 166 18.55 14.91 -7.02
CA GLU A 166 18.50 15.36 -8.41
C GLU A 166 19.24 14.37 -9.33
N PRO A 167 18.85 14.26 -10.63
CA PRO A 167 19.62 13.48 -11.60
C PRO A 167 21.09 13.90 -11.63
N ARG A 168 22.00 12.93 -11.66
CA ARG A 168 23.44 13.20 -11.80
C ARG A 168 23.76 13.77 -13.17
N ASP A 169 24.70 14.71 -13.21
CA ASP A 169 25.30 15.22 -14.44
C ASP A 169 26.23 14.15 -15.04
N SER A 170 25.64 13.25 -15.83
CA SER A 170 26.28 12.10 -16.48
C SER A 170 25.81 11.97 -17.92
N ASP A 171 26.65 11.40 -18.79
CA ASP A 171 26.34 11.24 -20.22
C ASP A 171 25.23 10.19 -20.49
N PHE A 172 24.77 9.48 -19.46
CA PHE A 172 23.74 8.45 -19.56
C PHE A 172 22.99 8.32 -18.23
N ALA A 173 21.77 7.76 -18.31
CA ALA A 173 20.96 7.42 -17.14
C ALA A 173 21.60 6.29 -16.32
N GLU A 174 22.25 6.65 -15.20
CA GLU A 174 22.88 5.67 -14.31
C GLU A 174 21.84 4.81 -13.59
N PRO A 175 21.98 3.47 -13.57
CA PRO A 175 20.94 2.57 -13.05
C PRO A 175 20.77 2.65 -11.52
N ASP A 176 21.71 3.27 -10.81
CA ASP A 176 21.68 3.51 -9.37
C ASP A 176 21.47 4.99 -9.02
N ASP A 177 20.99 5.78 -9.97
CA ASP A 177 20.64 7.18 -9.75
C ASP A 177 19.15 7.33 -9.42
N ALA A 178 18.86 7.51 -8.12
CA ALA A 178 17.52 7.78 -7.63
C ALA A 178 16.95 9.11 -8.15
N GLY A 179 17.81 10.06 -8.53
CA GLY A 179 17.40 11.36 -9.07
C GLY A 179 16.63 11.26 -10.39
N LEU A 180 16.80 10.16 -11.14
CA LEU A 180 16.07 9.91 -12.40
C LEU A 180 14.57 9.62 -12.21
N LEU A 181 14.10 9.49 -10.97
CA LEU A 181 12.71 9.20 -10.65
C LEU A 181 11.92 10.51 -10.59
N ASP A 182 10.79 10.57 -11.30
CA ASP A 182 9.91 11.74 -11.31
C ASP A 182 9.41 12.12 -9.90
N ALA A 183 9.54 13.38 -9.50
CA ALA A 183 9.11 13.87 -8.17
C ALA A 183 9.66 13.05 -6.98
N VAL A 184 10.90 12.54 -7.09
CA VAL A 184 11.55 11.75 -6.03
C VAL A 184 11.86 12.57 -4.77
N ASP A 185 12.08 13.87 -4.93
CA ASP A 185 12.17 14.87 -3.87
C ASP A 185 10.88 14.89 -3.03
N VAL A 186 9.71 14.91 -3.68
CA VAL A 186 8.41 14.91 -3.00
C VAL A 186 8.15 13.57 -2.29
N TRP A 187 8.57 12.45 -2.90
CA TRP A 187 8.52 11.15 -2.21
C TRP A 187 9.41 11.15 -0.96
N CYS A 188 10.60 11.75 -1.04
CA CYS A 188 11.53 11.88 0.07
C CYS A 188 10.91 12.71 1.21
N GLU A 189 10.29 13.86 0.90
CA GLU A 189 9.56 14.67 1.88
C GLU A 189 8.44 13.88 2.57
N ASP A 190 7.58 13.18 1.82
CA ASP A 190 6.51 12.33 2.38
C ASP A 190 7.06 11.20 3.26
N VAL A 191 8.25 10.68 2.94
CA VAL A 191 8.95 9.72 3.82
C VAL A 191 9.42 10.41 5.10
N LEU A 192 10.09 11.56 5.01
CA LEU A 192 10.64 12.28 6.15
C LEU A 192 9.55 12.74 7.14
N ASP A 193 8.40 13.21 6.65
CA ASP A 193 7.26 13.64 7.47
C ASP A 193 6.70 12.55 8.40
N ARG A 194 6.95 11.28 8.07
CA ARG A 194 6.52 10.11 8.86
C ARG A 194 7.57 9.58 9.82
N LEU A 195 8.80 10.07 9.72
CA LEU A 195 9.91 9.62 10.54
C LEU A 195 10.14 10.58 11.72
N PRO A 196 10.70 10.10 12.84
CA PRO A 196 11.10 10.98 13.93
C PRO A 196 12.12 12.02 13.46
N GLU A 197 11.95 13.28 13.90
CA GLU A 197 12.93 14.34 13.63
C GLU A 197 14.32 13.94 14.17
N GLY A 198 15.36 14.18 13.36
CA GLY A 198 16.73 13.78 13.67
C GLY A 198 17.77 14.85 13.28
N PRO A 199 18.99 14.79 13.85
CA PRO A 199 20.04 15.78 13.59
C PRO A 199 20.73 15.62 12.23
N VAL A 200 20.53 14.49 11.55
CA VAL A 200 21.07 14.18 10.23
C VAL A 200 20.00 13.42 9.43
N PRO A 201 20.01 13.52 8.09
CA PRO A 201 19.07 12.79 7.25
C PRO A 201 19.20 11.26 7.43
N PRO A 202 18.09 10.51 7.43
CA PRO A 202 18.11 9.05 7.44
C PRO A 202 18.59 8.49 6.09
N VAL A 203 18.89 7.19 6.05
CA VAL A 203 19.43 6.53 4.84
C VAL A 203 18.53 5.38 4.41
N ALA A 204 18.04 5.40 3.17
CA ALA A 204 17.40 4.23 2.56
C ALA A 204 18.46 3.21 2.16
N THR A 205 18.41 2.00 2.72
CA THR A 205 19.44 0.98 2.48
C THR A 205 19.47 0.52 1.03
N GLU A 206 18.28 0.41 0.42
CA GLU A 206 18.10 0.07 -0.98
C GLU A 206 16.77 0.65 -1.46
N ILE A 207 16.82 1.40 -2.56
CA ILE A 207 15.66 1.87 -3.32
C ILE A 207 15.61 1.05 -4.60
N THR A 208 14.50 0.33 -4.81
CA THR A 208 14.16 -0.28 -6.10
C THR A 208 12.87 0.35 -6.61
N ALA A 209 12.96 1.06 -7.74
CA ALA A 209 11.87 1.89 -8.25
C ALA A 209 11.75 1.78 -9.77
N VAL A 210 10.54 1.94 -10.31
CA VAL A 210 10.31 2.02 -11.76
C VAL A 210 10.39 3.48 -12.18
N ARG A 211 11.22 3.79 -13.18
CA ARG A 211 11.30 5.13 -13.79
C ARG A 211 10.33 5.27 -14.97
N ASP A 212 10.17 6.50 -15.44
CA ASP A 212 9.39 6.86 -16.63
C ASP A 212 7.90 6.47 -16.55
N LEU A 213 7.30 6.52 -15.35
CA LEU A 213 5.87 6.24 -15.15
C LEU A 213 4.98 7.36 -15.71
N ASP A 214 5.50 8.59 -15.73
CA ASP A 214 4.87 9.80 -16.26
C ASP A 214 4.73 9.81 -17.79
N LEU A 215 5.53 8.99 -18.47
CA LEU A 215 5.49 8.81 -19.93
C LEU A 215 4.34 7.88 -20.39
N VAL A 216 3.66 7.20 -19.47
CA VAL A 216 2.56 6.29 -19.80
C VAL A 216 1.36 7.08 -20.35
N ASP A 217 0.76 6.57 -21.42
CA ASP A 217 -0.48 7.10 -21.97
C ASP A 217 -1.66 6.83 -21.04
N ASP A 218 -2.52 7.83 -20.83
CA ASP A 218 -3.65 7.74 -19.91
C ASP A 218 -4.61 6.58 -20.25
N ASP A 219 -4.76 6.24 -21.53
CA ASP A 219 -5.61 5.15 -22.01
C ASP A 219 -4.92 3.78 -21.92
N ARG A 220 -3.65 3.72 -21.51
CA ARG A 220 -2.81 2.50 -21.47
C ARG A 220 -2.43 2.04 -20.06
N TRP A 221 -2.93 2.72 -19.03
CA TRP A 221 -2.71 2.30 -17.64
C TRP A 221 -3.12 0.85 -17.33
N PRO A 222 -4.21 0.29 -17.88
CA PRO A 222 -4.53 -1.13 -17.66
C PRO A 222 -3.41 -2.06 -18.12
N GLU A 223 -2.85 -1.84 -19.31
CA GLU A 223 -1.71 -2.61 -19.83
C GLU A 223 -0.43 -2.35 -19.05
N ALA A 224 -0.13 -1.09 -18.71
CA ALA A 224 1.04 -0.73 -17.92
C ALA A 224 1.02 -1.38 -16.53
N LEU A 225 -0.11 -1.34 -15.83
CA LEU A 225 -0.28 -1.97 -14.53
C LEU A 225 -0.19 -3.51 -14.62
N ALA A 226 -0.62 -4.12 -15.72
CA ALA A 226 -0.43 -5.56 -15.96
C ALA A 226 1.06 -5.95 -16.15
N LEU A 227 1.87 -5.06 -16.73
CA LEU A 227 3.33 -5.22 -16.80
C LEU A 227 3.97 -5.03 -15.41
N LEU A 228 3.60 -3.96 -14.70
CA LEU A 228 4.09 -3.63 -13.35
C LEU A 228 3.76 -4.71 -12.30
N SER A 229 2.69 -5.48 -12.52
CA SER A 229 2.29 -6.58 -11.64
C SER A 229 3.14 -7.85 -11.79
N ARG A 230 4.13 -7.87 -12.70
CA ARG A 230 5.00 -9.04 -12.94
C ARG A 230 6.41 -8.80 -12.38
N PRO A 231 7.08 -9.82 -11.81
CA PRO A 231 8.49 -9.68 -11.44
C PRO A 231 9.36 -9.34 -12.66
N PRO A 232 10.41 -8.50 -12.50
CA PRO A 232 10.86 -7.89 -11.24
C PRO A 232 10.14 -6.58 -10.87
N LEU A 233 9.34 -5.98 -11.75
CA LEU A 233 8.67 -4.69 -11.52
C LEU A 233 7.73 -4.72 -10.30
N ARG A 234 7.07 -5.87 -10.10
CA ARG A 234 6.21 -6.13 -8.95
C ARG A 234 6.93 -5.91 -7.62
N ASP A 235 8.22 -6.21 -7.55
CA ASP A 235 8.99 -6.04 -6.32
C ASP A 235 9.20 -4.56 -5.99
N ALA A 236 9.48 -3.73 -6.99
CA ALA A 236 9.57 -2.27 -6.85
C ALA A 236 8.26 -1.61 -6.39
N LEU A 237 7.13 -2.29 -6.62
CA LEU A 237 5.80 -1.85 -6.20
C LEU A 237 5.45 -2.36 -4.78
N THR A 238 5.82 -3.58 -4.43
CA THR A 238 5.26 -4.26 -3.25
C THR A 238 6.22 -4.42 -2.08
N GLN A 239 7.54 -4.30 -2.29
CA GLN A 239 8.53 -4.45 -1.23
C GLN A 239 8.76 -3.11 -0.51
N PRO A 240 8.56 -3.01 0.81
CA PRO A 240 8.85 -1.80 1.57
C PRO A 240 10.32 -1.41 1.50
N VAL A 241 10.59 -0.10 1.52
CA VAL A 241 11.96 0.43 1.60
C VAL A 241 12.36 0.48 3.07
N ARG A 242 13.55 -0.04 3.38
CA ARG A 242 14.10 0.02 4.74
C ARG A 242 14.94 1.28 4.90
N VAL A 243 14.61 2.06 5.92
CA VAL A 243 15.28 3.31 6.25
C VAL A 243 16.03 3.16 7.57
N LEU A 244 17.33 3.45 7.56
CA LEU A 244 18.20 3.50 8.74
C LEU A 244 18.14 4.90 9.34
N LEU A 245 17.72 4.97 10.61
CA LEU A 245 17.64 6.20 11.37
C LEU A 245 18.99 6.56 12.02
N PRO A 246 19.20 7.84 12.40
CA PRO A 246 20.45 8.29 13.02
C PRO A 246 20.81 7.59 14.34
N ASP A 247 19.82 7.04 15.05
CA ASP A 247 20.01 6.30 16.29
C ASP A 247 20.36 4.81 16.08
N GLY A 248 20.44 4.37 14.82
CA GLY A 248 20.77 3.00 14.42
C GLY A 248 19.56 2.05 14.36
N THR A 249 18.35 2.54 14.65
CA THR A 249 17.11 1.78 14.42
C THR A 249 16.71 1.82 12.94
N THR A 250 15.76 0.97 12.55
CA THR A 250 15.28 0.95 11.16
C THR A 250 13.78 0.97 11.07
N GLU A 251 13.27 1.81 10.19
CA GLU A 251 11.85 1.92 9.85
C GLU A 251 11.57 1.37 8.45
N SER A 252 10.33 0.96 8.20
CA SER A 252 9.88 0.52 6.87
C SER A 252 8.95 1.55 6.29
N VAL A 253 9.26 2.03 5.09
CA VAL A 253 8.49 3.06 4.39
C VAL A 253 7.98 2.55 3.06
N ARG A 254 7.03 3.28 2.50
CA ARG A 254 6.39 2.93 1.22
C ARG A 254 7.41 3.07 0.08
N PRO A 255 7.52 2.09 -0.83
CA PRO A 255 8.41 2.24 -2.00
C PRO A 255 7.88 3.32 -2.94
N TYR A 256 8.82 4.00 -3.62
CA TYR A 256 8.53 5.10 -4.54
C TYR A 256 7.45 4.73 -5.57
N THR A 257 7.56 3.58 -6.24
CA THR A 257 6.61 3.14 -7.28
C THR A 257 5.17 3.06 -6.74
N ALA A 258 4.99 2.58 -5.50
CA ALA A 258 3.68 2.53 -4.86
C ALA A 258 3.17 3.91 -4.47
N TRP A 259 4.05 4.79 -3.99
CA TRP A 259 3.71 6.18 -3.68
C TRP A 259 3.26 6.94 -4.94
N TRP A 260 4.01 6.81 -6.04
CA TRP A 260 3.70 7.49 -7.30
C TRP A 260 2.34 7.01 -7.84
N LEU A 261 2.13 5.70 -8.00
CA LEU A 261 0.88 5.16 -8.55
C LEU A 261 -0.36 5.48 -7.70
N ARG A 262 -0.20 5.62 -6.37
CA ARG A 262 -1.28 6.05 -5.47
C ARG A 262 -1.75 7.47 -5.73
N GLY A 263 -0.82 8.36 -6.07
CA GLY A 263 -1.04 9.79 -6.30
C GLY A 263 -1.53 10.15 -7.69
N HIS A 264 -1.44 9.23 -8.66
CA HIS A 264 -1.70 9.49 -10.07
C HIS A 264 -3.00 8.81 -10.56
N PRO A 265 -3.68 9.37 -11.59
CA PRO A 265 -4.98 8.90 -12.08
C PRO A 265 -4.93 7.60 -12.90
N VAL A 266 -4.32 6.55 -12.35
CA VAL A 266 -3.97 5.32 -13.08
C VAL A 266 -5.07 4.25 -13.11
N LEU A 267 -6.21 4.48 -12.45
CA LEU A 267 -7.36 3.57 -12.48
C LEU A 267 -8.60 4.31 -12.95
N ASP A 268 -9.04 4.06 -14.19
CA ASP A 268 -10.17 4.73 -14.84
C ASP A 268 -10.11 6.27 -14.74
N GLY A 269 -8.91 6.86 -14.87
CA GLY A 269 -8.67 8.30 -14.74
C GLY A 269 -8.77 8.82 -13.30
N ARG A 270 -8.74 7.93 -12.30
CA ARG A 270 -8.87 8.26 -10.88
C ARG A 270 -7.64 7.79 -10.11
N ARG A 271 -7.34 8.51 -9.04
CA ARG A 271 -6.27 8.14 -8.10
C ARG A 271 -6.70 6.87 -7.35
N PRO A 272 -5.88 5.80 -7.36
CA PRO A 272 -6.20 4.56 -6.67
C PRO A 272 -6.38 4.72 -5.15
N ALA A 273 -5.59 5.60 -4.53
CA ALA A 273 -5.68 5.87 -3.11
C ALA A 273 -7.07 6.43 -2.76
N GLY A 274 -7.75 5.74 -1.85
CA GLY A 274 -9.11 6.12 -1.43
C GLY A 274 -10.24 5.52 -2.26
N LEU A 275 -9.94 4.62 -3.21
CA LEU A 275 -10.91 3.74 -3.85
C LEU A 275 -11.00 2.42 -3.09
N ARG A 276 -12.12 1.70 -3.28
CA ARG A 276 -12.23 0.30 -2.87
C ARG A 276 -12.48 -0.60 -4.08
N ALA A 277 -11.97 -1.82 -4.00
CA ALA A 277 -12.29 -2.85 -4.99
C ALA A 277 -13.79 -3.18 -4.90
N ALA A 278 -14.48 -3.24 -6.04
CA ALA A 278 -15.90 -3.61 -6.10
C ALA A 278 -16.17 -5.03 -5.54
N SER A 279 -15.20 -5.95 -5.69
CA SER A 279 -15.22 -7.30 -5.11
C SER A 279 -14.76 -7.37 -3.65
N GLY A 280 -14.43 -6.23 -3.04
CA GLY A 280 -13.93 -6.12 -1.67
C GLY A 280 -15.02 -6.27 -0.60
N ASP A 281 -14.61 -6.05 0.65
CA ASP A 281 -15.45 -6.12 1.84
C ASP A 281 -16.59 -5.10 1.82
N ALA A 282 -17.80 -5.58 2.07
CA ALA A 282 -19.00 -4.76 2.15
C ALA A 282 -18.96 -3.76 3.31
N LEU A 283 -18.11 -3.97 4.34
CA LEU A 283 -17.96 -3.02 5.46
C LEU A 283 -17.46 -1.64 5.02
N LEU A 284 -16.71 -1.56 3.92
CA LEU A 284 -16.20 -0.30 3.38
C LEU A 284 -17.16 0.36 2.38
N ALA A 285 -18.30 -0.29 2.08
CA ALA A 285 -19.31 0.27 1.19
C ALA A 285 -19.92 1.56 1.76
N GLY A 286 -20.00 2.59 0.93
CA GLY A 286 -20.48 3.93 1.30
C GLY A 286 -19.39 4.86 1.84
N LEU A 287 -18.30 4.32 2.42
CA LEU A 287 -17.14 5.08 2.89
C LEU A 287 -16.10 5.37 1.79
N TYR A 288 -16.03 4.48 0.80
CA TYR A 288 -15.10 4.54 -0.31
C TYR A 288 -15.85 4.33 -1.62
N ASP A 289 -15.44 5.07 -2.64
CA ASP A 289 -15.96 4.90 -3.99
C ASP A 289 -15.41 3.60 -4.60
N GLU A 290 -16.23 2.92 -5.39
CA GLU A 290 -15.84 1.68 -6.05
C GLU A 290 -14.98 1.94 -7.29
N VAL A 291 -14.11 0.98 -7.57
CA VAL A 291 -13.42 0.81 -8.85
C VAL A 291 -13.49 -0.64 -9.27
N ASP A 292 -13.65 -0.87 -10.59
CA ASP A 292 -13.52 -2.21 -11.14
C ASP A 292 -12.03 -2.58 -11.19
N ALA A 293 -11.62 -3.38 -10.22
CA ALA A 293 -10.28 -3.94 -10.16
C ALA A 293 -10.19 -5.31 -10.86
N ALA A 294 -11.19 -5.70 -11.66
CA ALA A 294 -11.16 -6.94 -12.43
C ALA A 294 -9.94 -6.94 -13.37
N GLY A 295 -8.97 -7.81 -13.10
CA GLY A 295 -7.66 -7.82 -13.75
C GLY A 295 -6.50 -7.81 -12.76
N PHE A 296 -6.75 -7.40 -11.52
CA PHE A 296 -5.80 -7.45 -10.41
C PHE A 296 -6.21 -8.53 -9.40
N ASP A 297 -5.83 -9.78 -9.68
CA ASP A 297 -6.02 -10.88 -8.72
C ASP A 297 -5.01 -10.83 -7.56
N ASP A 298 -3.99 -9.97 -7.67
CA ASP A 298 -2.93 -9.81 -6.69
C ASP A 298 -3.30 -8.78 -5.62
N ALA A 299 -3.73 -9.28 -4.46
CA ALA A 299 -4.10 -8.44 -3.31
C ALA A 299 -2.94 -7.54 -2.83
N LEU A 300 -1.68 -7.93 -3.02
CA LEU A 300 -0.53 -7.10 -2.63
C LEU A 300 -0.35 -5.92 -3.60
N VAL A 301 -0.63 -6.10 -4.88
CA VAL A 301 -0.61 -5.01 -5.87
C VAL A 301 -1.73 -4.01 -5.57
N LEU A 302 -2.96 -4.49 -5.33
CA LEU A 302 -4.07 -3.61 -4.95
C LEU A 302 -3.77 -2.81 -3.68
N ARG A 303 -3.18 -3.45 -2.67
CA ARG A 303 -2.74 -2.78 -1.45
C ARG A 303 -1.65 -1.74 -1.72
N ALA A 304 -0.67 -2.07 -2.57
CA ALA A 304 0.39 -1.14 -2.95
C ALA A 304 -0.16 0.09 -3.67
N LEU A 305 -1.13 -0.10 -4.57
CA LEU A 305 -1.91 0.97 -5.20
C LEU A 305 -2.79 1.73 -4.20
N GLY A 306 -2.96 1.27 -2.96
CA GLY A 306 -3.84 1.91 -1.98
C GLY A 306 -5.33 1.67 -2.22
N VAL A 307 -5.69 0.71 -3.07
CA VAL A 307 -7.07 0.26 -3.26
C VAL A 307 -7.50 -0.56 -2.04
N ARG A 308 -8.59 -0.13 -1.39
CA ARG A 308 -9.09 -0.77 -0.17
C ARG A 308 -9.83 -2.07 -0.51
N THR A 309 -9.42 -3.16 0.13
CA THR A 309 -9.99 -4.50 -0.10
C THR A 309 -10.79 -4.98 1.10
N THR A 310 -10.25 -4.84 2.32
CA THR A 310 -10.93 -5.20 3.56
C THR A 310 -10.66 -4.16 4.64
N ALA A 311 -11.57 -4.01 5.61
CA ALA A 311 -11.36 -3.11 6.74
C ALA A 311 -10.14 -3.52 7.58
N ALA A 312 -9.90 -4.83 7.76
CA ALA A 312 -8.73 -5.32 8.48
C ALA A 312 -7.41 -4.94 7.77
N ALA A 313 -7.32 -5.15 6.45
CA ALA A 313 -6.12 -4.79 5.68
C ALA A 313 -5.86 -3.26 5.68
N LEU A 314 -6.92 -2.45 5.73
CA LEU A 314 -6.81 -1.00 5.92
C LEU A 314 -6.22 -0.70 7.29
N LEU A 315 -6.75 -1.29 8.37
CA LEU A 315 -6.25 -1.06 9.73
C LEU A 315 -4.82 -1.56 9.96
N ASP A 316 -4.38 -2.57 9.22
CA ASP A 316 -2.99 -3.06 9.23
C ASP A 316 -2.00 -2.12 8.49
N GLU A 317 -2.47 -1.07 7.81
CA GLU A 317 -1.60 -0.05 7.21
C GLU A 317 -1.26 1.05 8.23
N PRO A 318 -0.01 1.56 8.23
CA PRO A 318 0.32 2.78 8.97
C PRO A 318 -0.63 3.92 8.58
N GLY A 319 -1.26 4.55 9.58
CA GLY A 319 -2.26 5.61 9.39
C GLY A 319 -3.64 5.13 8.93
N GLY A 320 -3.87 3.82 8.76
CA GLY A 320 -5.14 3.28 8.29
C GLY A 320 -6.33 3.51 9.23
N ALA A 321 -6.08 3.51 10.55
CA ALA A 321 -7.09 3.86 11.56
C ALA A 321 -7.52 5.32 11.45
N ALA A 322 -6.56 6.24 11.30
CA ALA A 322 -6.83 7.66 11.09
C ALA A 322 -7.64 7.89 9.80
N GLU A 323 -7.22 7.27 8.68
CA GLU A 323 -7.98 7.33 7.42
C GLU A 323 -9.42 6.83 7.58
N LEU A 324 -9.63 5.68 8.26
CA LEU A 324 -10.97 5.14 8.47
C LEU A 324 -11.83 6.07 9.33
N LEU A 325 -11.26 6.64 10.40
CA LEU A 325 -11.95 7.58 11.28
C LEU A 325 -12.31 8.87 10.55
N ASP A 326 -11.43 9.41 9.72
CA ASP A 326 -11.71 10.56 8.87
C ASP A 326 -12.85 10.28 7.88
N ARG A 327 -12.86 9.09 7.26
CA ARG A 327 -13.96 8.69 6.37
C ARG A 327 -15.27 8.48 7.11
N LEU A 328 -15.22 8.01 8.35
CA LEU A 328 -16.40 7.94 9.22
C LEU A 328 -16.87 9.35 9.62
N ALA A 329 -15.98 10.32 9.76
CA ALA A 329 -16.35 11.71 10.07
C ALA A 329 -16.87 12.50 8.85
N ASP A 330 -16.72 12.03 7.61
CA ASP A 330 -17.20 12.73 6.41
C ASP A 330 -18.73 12.65 6.24
N PRO A 331 -19.52 13.73 6.50
CA PRO A 331 -20.98 13.71 6.52
C PRO A 331 -21.63 13.36 5.17
N ASP A 332 -20.89 13.45 4.06
CA ASP A 332 -21.39 13.08 2.73
C ASP A 332 -21.38 11.55 2.50
N ARG A 333 -20.81 10.78 3.44
CA ARG A 333 -20.72 9.32 3.38
C ARG A 333 -21.88 8.63 4.08
N GLU A 334 -22.56 7.73 3.36
CA GLU A 334 -23.64 6.94 3.92
C GLU A 334 -23.10 5.69 4.64
N VAL A 335 -23.35 5.60 5.95
CA VAL A 335 -22.94 4.45 6.77
C VAL A 335 -24.12 3.94 7.57
N SER A 336 -24.42 2.65 7.44
CA SER A 336 -25.48 2.02 8.24
C SER A 336 -25.02 1.79 9.68
N THR A 337 -25.96 1.74 10.64
CA THR A 337 -25.66 1.38 12.04
C THR A 337 -24.95 0.02 12.16
N ARG A 338 -25.26 -0.92 11.27
CA ARG A 338 -24.59 -2.24 11.22
C ARG A 338 -23.12 -2.10 10.81
N HIS A 339 -22.81 -1.30 9.80
CA HIS A 339 -21.43 -1.02 9.39
C HIS A 339 -20.69 -0.30 10.51
N LEU A 340 -21.30 0.72 11.11
CA LEU A 340 -20.73 1.47 12.23
C LEU A 340 -20.38 0.55 13.41
N HIS A 341 -21.30 -0.32 13.82
CA HIS A 341 -21.06 -1.30 14.87
C HIS A 341 -19.89 -2.25 14.55
N ALA A 342 -19.80 -2.73 13.30
CA ALA A 342 -18.73 -3.62 12.89
C ALA A 342 -17.37 -2.92 12.85
N LEU A 343 -17.31 -1.71 12.28
CA LEU A 343 -16.09 -0.91 12.17
C LEU A 343 -15.57 -0.48 13.54
N TYR A 344 -16.44 -0.03 14.44
CA TYR A 344 -16.05 0.24 15.82
C TYR A 344 -15.62 -1.02 16.58
N GLY A 345 -16.20 -2.17 16.28
CA GLY A 345 -15.72 -3.45 16.79
C GLY A 345 -14.29 -3.77 16.35
N LEU A 346 -13.93 -3.47 15.09
CA LEU A 346 -12.57 -3.63 14.59
C LEU A 346 -11.60 -2.63 15.21
N LEU A 347 -11.98 -1.34 15.26
CA LEU A 347 -11.18 -0.28 15.86
C LEU A 347 -10.87 -0.56 17.34
N ALA A 348 -11.84 -1.06 18.11
CA ALA A 348 -11.64 -1.44 19.51
C ALA A 348 -10.56 -2.53 19.71
N GLY A 349 -10.12 -3.19 18.64
CA GLY A 349 -9.03 -4.15 18.63
C GLY A 349 -7.63 -3.53 18.66
N LEU A 350 -7.49 -2.25 18.30
CA LEU A 350 -6.22 -1.54 18.12
C LEU A 350 -5.58 -1.09 19.44
N ASP A 351 -4.31 -0.73 19.36
CA ASP A 351 -3.58 -0.04 20.43
C ASP A 351 -3.90 1.47 20.39
N PRO A 352 -4.36 2.08 21.50
CA PRO A 352 -4.59 3.53 21.58
C PRO A 352 -3.40 4.40 21.17
N ASP A 353 -2.16 3.92 21.39
CA ASP A 353 -0.95 4.68 21.06
C ASP A 353 -0.70 4.72 19.52
N GLU A 354 -1.35 3.86 18.74
CA GLU A 354 -1.24 3.78 17.28
C GLU A 354 -2.35 4.55 16.54
N VAL A 355 -3.28 5.18 17.27
CA VAL A 355 -4.45 5.85 16.68
C VAL A 355 -4.40 7.35 16.90
N THR A 356 -4.43 8.11 15.80
CA THR A 356 -4.68 9.55 15.85
C THR A 356 -6.16 9.81 16.07
N LEU A 357 -6.50 10.51 17.15
CA LEU A 357 -7.88 10.80 17.54
C LEU A 357 -8.52 11.86 16.63
N PRO A 358 -9.75 11.65 16.15
CA PRO A 358 -10.48 12.65 15.39
C PRO A 358 -11.20 13.63 16.33
N ASP A 359 -11.48 14.84 15.83
CA ASP A 359 -12.32 15.83 16.53
C ASP A 359 -13.82 15.47 16.42
N GLU A 360 -14.20 14.72 15.40
CA GLU A 360 -15.57 14.34 15.09
C GLU A 360 -15.72 12.82 14.95
N LEU A 361 -16.86 12.29 15.38
CA LEU A 361 -17.19 10.88 15.33
C LEU A 361 -18.57 10.67 14.71
N ARG A 362 -18.76 9.53 14.06
CA ARG A 362 -20.09 9.12 13.58
C ARG A 362 -20.81 8.33 14.66
N ALA A 363 -21.93 8.87 15.12
CA ALA A 363 -22.71 8.29 16.20
C ALA A 363 -24.16 8.03 15.76
N VAL A 364 -24.90 7.33 16.62
CA VAL A 364 -26.34 7.15 16.49
C VAL A 364 -27.03 7.99 17.55
N THR A 365 -27.82 8.97 17.12
CA THR A 365 -28.66 9.80 18.00
C THR A 365 -30.11 9.54 17.66
N ASP A 366 -30.90 9.08 18.64
CA ASP A 366 -32.33 8.79 18.47
C ASP A 366 -32.66 7.92 17.23
N GLY A 367 -31.75 6.98 16.91
CA GLY A 367 -31.88 6.04 15.78
C GLY A 367 -31.36 6.57 14.44
N MET A 368 -30.91 7.82 14.38
CA MET A 368 -30.33 8.44 13.19
C MET A 368 -28.81 8.43 13.27
N VAL A 369 -28.14 8.08 12.16
CA VAL A 369 -26.69 8.13 12.06
C VAL A 369 -26.28 9.56 11.67
N GLU A 370 -25.41 10.19 12.45
CA GLU A 370 -24.91 11.54 12.19
C GLU A 370 -23.46 11.71 12.68
N VAL A 371 -22.80 12.77 12.24
CA VAL A 371 -21.45 13.16 12.68
C VAL A 371 -21.59 14.17 13.82
N VAL A 372 -20.85 13.98 14.90
CA VAL A 372 -20.91 14.78 16.13
C VAL A 372 -19.50 15.09 16.64
N ASP A 373 -19.35 16.12 17.49
CA ASP A 373 -18.10 16.37 18.22
C ASP A 373 -17.78 15.16 19.11
N ALA A 374 -16.54 14.68 19.08
CA ALA A 374 -16.10 13.52 19.83
C ALA A 374 -16.38 13.66 21.35
N ARG A 375 -16.38 14.90 21.88
CA ARG A 375 -16.65 15.19 23.30
C ARG A 375 -18.10 14.96 23.71
N ASP A 376 -19.02 14.97 22.74
CA ASP A 376 -20.45 14.74 22.99
C ASP A 376 -20.83 13.27 22.83
N ALA A 377 -19.98 12.46 22.18
CA ALA A 377 -20.23 11.05 21.93
C ALA A 377 -20.03 10.18 23.18
N LEU A 378 -20.84 9.13 23.31
CA LEU A 378 -20.72 8.12 24.37
C LEU A 378 -20.74 6.71 23.77
N VAL A 379 -19.97 5.78 24.32
CA VAL A 379 -20.10 4.37 23.94
C VAL A 379 -21.37 3.77 24.52
N ALA A 380 -22.14 3.07 23.66
CA ALA A 380 -23.34 2.34 24.05
C ALA A 380 -22.99 1.05 24.82
N ASP A 381 -22.78 1.16 26.13
CA ASP A 381 -22.32 0.06 26.97
C ASP A 381 -23.36 -0.46 27.98
N ALA A 382 -24.53 0.16 28.09
CA ALA A 382 -25.57 -0.19 29.05
C ALA A 382 -26.96 -0.17 28.40
N PRO A 383 -27.46 -1.31 27.89
CA PRO A 383 -28.75 -1.37 27.18
C PRO A 383 -29.95 -1.02 28.07
N ASP A 384 -29.87 -1.27 29.38
CA ASP A 384 -30.89 -0.87 30.35
C ASP A 384 -31.01 0.66 30.53
N LEU A 385 -29.96 1.41 30.17
CA LEU A 385 -29.94 2.87 30.30
C LEU A 385 -30.30 3.60 29.00
N LEU A 386 -30.58 2.88 27.90
CA LEU A 386 -30.99 3.49 26.63
C LEU A 386 -32.21 4.42 26.73
N PRO A 387 -33.23 4.19 27.59
CA PRO A 387 -34.32 5.14 27.78
C PRO A 387 -33.86 6.54 28.24
N PHE A 388 -32.69 6.66 28.89
CA PHE A 388 -32.10 7.93 29.31
C PHE A 388 -31.13 8.54 28.28
N ALA A 389 -30.97 7.90 27.11
CA ALA A 389 -30.06 8.33 26.06
C ALA A 389 -30.70 9.24 25.01
N THR A 390 -31.94 9.71 25.23
CA THR A 390 -32.61 10.62 24.28
C THR A 390 -31.75 11.85 24.00
N GLY A 391 -31.51 12.13 22.71
CA GLY A 391 -30.67 13.22 22.25
C GLY A 391 -29.16 13.08 22.53
N ARG A 392 -28.71 11.91 23.02
CA ARG A 392 -27.28 11.62 23.24
C ARG A 392 -26.72 10.84 22.04
N PRO A 393 -25.59 11.28 21.47
CA PRO A 393 -24.92 10.52 20.42
C PRO A 393 -24.26 9.26 20.99
N LEU A 394 -24.63 8.09 20.47
CA LEU A 394 -24.10 6.80 20.92
C LEU A 394 -23.24 6.11 19.87
N LEU A 395 -22.06 5.62 20.27
CA LEU A 395 -21.21 4.76 19.44
C LEU A 395 -21.63 3.29 19.64
N PRO A 396 -22.21 2.63 18.62
CA PRO A 396 -22.62 1.24 18.74
C PRO A 396 -21.41 0.31 18.69
N VAL A 397 -21.32 -0.64 19.61
CA VAL A 397 -20.25 -1.63 19.65
C VAL A 397 -20.70 -2.87 20.42
N ALA A 398 -20.02 -3.99 20.22
CA ALA A 398 -20.24 -5.18 21.03
C ALA A 398 -19.92 -4.86 22.51
N PRO A 399 -20.77 -5.25 23.48
CA PRO A 399 -20.58 -4.92 24.89
C PRO A 399 -19.20 -5.27 25.46
N ALA A 400 -18.64 -6.41 25.05
CA ALA A 400 -17.31 -6.85 25.48
C ALA A 400 -16.17 -5.94 25.01
N LEU A 401 -16.40 -5.11 23.99
CA LEU A 401 -15.43 -4.18 23.41
C LEU A 401 -15.69 -2.73 23.84
N ALA A 402 -16.79 -2.45 24.55
CA ALA A 402 -17.20 -1.08 24.86
C ALA A 402 -16.16 -0.30 25.67
N ALA A 403 -15.55 -0.91 26.69
CA ALA A 403 -14.49 -0.29 27.47
C ALA A 403 -13.25 0.01 26.63
N ARG A 404 -12.85 -0.93 25.75
CA ARG A 404 -11.70 -0.76 24.85
C ARG A 404 -11.94 0.35 23.84
N LEU A 405 -13.13 0.43 23.26
CA LEU A 405 -13.48 1.50 22.33
C LEU A 405 -13.49 2.87 23.03
N ALA A 406 -14.04 2.94 24.25
CA ALA A 406 -14.06 4.17 25.04
C ALA A 406 -12.64 4.66 25.36
N GLU A 407 -11.74 3.76 25.73
CA GLU A 407 -10.33 4.05 25.95
C GLU A 407 -9.63 4.48 24.66
N LEU A 408 -9.82 3.74 23.57
CA LEU A 408 -9.24 4.03 22.25
C LEU A 408 -9.62 5.43 21.76
N LEU A 409 -10.90 5.79 21.81
CA LEU A 409 -11.41 7.07 21.29
C LEU A 409 -11.41 8.18 22.34
N GLN A 410 -11.01 7.88 23.58
CA GLN A 410 -11.06 8.79 24.74
C GLN A 410 -12.44 9.42 24.99
N VAL A 411 -13.51 8.63 24.81
CA VAL A 411 -14.90 9.06 25.03
C VAL A 411 -15.52 8.40 26.26
N GLY A 412 -16.57 9.00 26.81
CA GLY A 412 -17.29 8.46 27.97
C GLY A 412 -18.16 7.24 27.61
N ARG A 413 -18.58 6.50 28.64
CA ARG A 413 -19.57 5.42 28.50
C ARG A 413 -20.95 5.86 28.97
N LEU A 414 -22.01 5.30 28.38
CA LEU A 414 -23.38 5.61 28.80
C LEU A 414 -23.60 5.29 30.29
N SER A 415 -23.06 4.16 30.76
CA SER A 415 -23.12 3.73 32.17
C SER A 415 -22.42 4.68 33.16
N GLU A 416 -21.49 5.51 32.68
CA GLU A 416 -20.79 6.50 33.50
C GLU A 416 -21.52 7.83 33.51
N ALA A 417 -22.09 8.20 32.36
CA ALA A 417 -22.82 9.44 32.15
C ALA A 417 -24.21 9.45 32.80
N VAL A 418 -24.84 8.27 32.91
CA VAL A 418 -26.19 8.10 33.47
C VAL A 418 -26.10 7.22 34.71
N ARG A 419 -26.52 7.77 35.86
CA ARG A 419 -26.66 7.02 37.11
C ARG A 419 -28.08 7.16 37.61
N VAL A 420 -28.77 6.04 37.70
CA VAL A 420 -30.17 5.99 38.11
C VAL A 420 -30.33 5.01 39.26
N SER A 421 -31.38 5.19 40.06
CA SER A 421 -31.71 4.29 41.15
C SER A 421 -33.15 3.82 41.01
N PRO A 422 -33.42 2.50 41.03
CA PRO A 422 -34.78 1.97 41.07
C PRO A 422 -35.58 2.57 42.22
N ALA A 423 -36.80 2.99 41.94
CA ALA A 423 -37.76 3.37 42.96
C ALA A 423 -38.36 2.12 43.61
N GLY A 424 -38.27 2.01 44.94
CA GLY A 424 -38.81 0.88 45.69
C GLY A 424 -37.89 -0.34 45.75
N GLU A 425 -38.19 -1.28 46.64
CA GLU A 425 -37.34 -2.47 46.88
C GLU A 425 -37.66 -3.66 45.98
N GLY A 426 -38.85 -3.70 45.38
CA GLY A 426 -39.35 -4.85 44.62
C GLY A 426 -39.54 -6.11 45.47
N VAL A 427 -40.05 -7.16 44.85
CA VAL A 427 -40.18 -8.49 45.47
C VAL A 427 -39.03 -9.37 44.99
N GLU A 428 -38.31 -10.01 45.91
CA GLU A 428 -37.19 -10.87 45.57
C GLU A 428 -37.65 -12.25 45.11
N TYR A 429 -37.14 -12.69 43.95
CA TYR A 429 -37.37 -14.03 43.41
C TYR A 429 -36.05 -14.74 43.12
N PRO A 430 -35.95 -16.05 43.41
CA PRO A 430 -34.79 -16.83 43.00
C PRO A 430 -34.79 -17.02 41.48
N VAL A 431 -33.59 -16.98 40.87
CA VAL A 431 -33.47 -17.36 39.45
C VAL A 431 -33.79 -18.86 39.30
N PRO A 432 -34.52 -19.29 38.27
CA PRO A 432 -34.77 -20.73 38.04
C PRO A 432 -33.49 -21.52 37.72
N ASP A 433 -33.42 -22.78 38.16
CA ASP A 433 -32.27 -23.68 37.89
C ASP A 433 -31.98 -23.82 36.39
N ALA A 434 -33.02 -23.95 35.57
CA ALA A 434 -32.88 -24.09 34.11
C ALA A 434 -32.18 -22.88 33.46
N VAL A 435 -32.41 -21.67 33.98
CA VAL A 435 -31.77 -20.44 33.48
C VAL A 435 -30.31 -20.37 33.96
N ARG A 436 -30.02 -20.78 35.20
CA ARG A 436 -28.64 -20.93 35.68
C ARG A 436 -27.86 -21.97 34.87
N GLU A 437 -28.48 -23.09 34.53
CA GLU A 437 -27.87 -24.13 33.70
C GLU A 437 -27.58 -23.61 32.28
N LEU A 438 -28.46 -22.77 31.72
CA LEU A 438 -28.24 -22.16 30.41
C LEU A 438 -27.06 -21.17 30.41
N LEU A 439 -27.06 -20.22 31.34
CA LEU A 439 -26.17 -19.05 31.32
C LEU A 439 -24.87 -19.26 32.11
N GLY A 440 -24.80 -20.21 33.05
CA GLY A 440 -23.59 -20.55 33.79
C GLY A 440 -23.24 -19.62 34.96
N ASP A 441 -21.95 -19.52 35.29
CA ASP A 441 -21.44 -18.99 36.57
C ASP A 441 -21.51 -17.44 36.74
N GLY A 442 -22.15 -16.71 35.82
CA GLY A 442 -22.33 -15.26 35.90
C GLY A 442 -23.72 -14.80 36.32
N VAL A 443 -24.67 -15.72 36.51
CA VAL A 443 -26.06 -15.38 36.77
C VAL A 443 -26.27 -15.03 38.25
N PRO A 444 -26.96 -13.92 38.58
CA PRO A 444 -27.37 -13.60 39.94
C PRO A 444 -28.19 -14.74 40.59
N ALA A 445 -28.07 -14.91 41.91
CA ALA A 445 -28.88 -15.91 42.62
C ALA A 445 -30.37 -15.55 42.66
N SER A 446 -30.68 -14.26 42.70
CA SER A 446 -32.02 -13.69 42.75
C SER A 446 -32.11 -12.40 41.93
N TYR A 447 -33.34 -11.97 41.65
CA TYR A 447 -33.67 -10.67 41.08
C TYR A 447 -34.84 -10.04 41.85
N ARG A 448 -35.03 -8.73 41.69
CA ARG A 448 -36.13 -7.96 42.28
C ARG A 448 -37.16 -7.63 41.20
N GLU A 449 -38.35 -8.20 41.32
CA GLU A 449 -39.46 -7.93 40.41
C GLU A 449 -40.30 -6.76 40.92
N HIS A 450 -40.74 -5.90 40.01
CA HIS A 450 -41.58 -4.74 40.27
C HIS A 450 -42.84 -4.83 39.40
N GLU A 451 -43.98 -4.35 39.89
CA GLU A 451 -45.16 -4.16 39.02
C GLU A 451 -44.92 -3.04 37.99
N GLU A 452 -44.17 -2.02 38.39
CA GLU A 452 -43.72 -0.89 37.56
C GLU A 452 -42.32 -0.49 38.06
N LEU A 453 -41.30 -0.57 37.21
CA LEU A 453 -39.94 -0.19 37.56
C LEU A 453 -39.66 1.22 37.04
N LEU A 454 -39.63 2.18 37.96
CA LEU A 454 -39.30 3.57 37.66
C LEU A 454 -37.89 3.90 38.17
N ALA A 455 -37.14 4.66 37.39
CA ALA A 455 -35.92 5.31 37.86
C ALA A 455 -35.91 6.76 37.36
N ASP A 456 -35.78 7.72 38.27
CA ASP A 456 -35.89 9.17 37.99
C ASP A 456 -37.12 9.58 37.13
N GLY A 457 -38.24 8.86 37.31
CA GLY A 457 -39.49 9.12 36.60
C GLY A 457 -39.57 8.54 35.18
N VAL A 458 -38.58 7.76 34.75
CA VAL A 458 -38.58 7.00 33.50
C VAL A 458 -38.84 5.53 33.80
N GLU A 459 -39.71 4.91 33.01
CA GLU A 459 -40.03 3.48 33.11
C GLU A 459 -38.95 2.63 32.44
N LEU A 460 -38.54 1.54 33.11
CA LEU A 460 -37.55 0.59 32.64
C LEU A 460 -38.11 -0.83 32.68
N ASP A 461 -37.78 -1.63 31.67
CA ASP A 461 -38.07 -3.07 31.70
C ASP A 461 -37.18 -3.80 32.73
N TRP A 462 -35.93 -3.34 32.87
CA TRP A 462 -34.95 -3.86 33.80
C TRP A 462 -33.83 -2.85 34.07
N HIS A 463 -33.10 -3.05 35.16
CA HIS A 463 -31.91 -2.32 35.50
C HIS A 463 -30.98 -3.18 36.36
N LEU A 464 -29.70 -3.26 36.00
CA LEU A 464 -28.68 -3.93 36.80
C LEU A 464 -27.87 -2.89 37.57
N THR A 465 -28.00 -2.86 38.89
CA THR A 465 -27.28 -1.87 39.70
C THR A 465 -25.77 -2.15 39.70
N PRO A 466 -24.92 -1.14 39.98
CA PRO A 466 -23.48 -1.35 40.17
C PRO A 466 -23.13 -2.34 41.30
N SER A 467 -24.04 -2.61 42.23
CA SER A 467 -23.89 -3.62 43.29
C SER A 467 -24.27 -5.03 42.83
N GLY A 468 -24.64 -5.22 41.57
CA GLY A 468 -25.01 -6.52 40.99
C GLY A 468 -26.44 -6.97 41.30
N VAL A 469 -27.33 -6.06 41.72
CA VAL A 469 -28.73 -6.38 41.98
C VAL A 469 -29.53 -6.12 40.72
N LEU A 470 -30.18 -7.15 40.19
CA LEU A 470 -31.07 -7.03 39.03
C LEU A 470 -32.47 -6.64 39.48
N HIS A 471 -32.99 -5.53 38.96
CA HIS A 471 -34.37 -5.10 39.06
C HIS A 471 -35.05 -5.29 37.71
N ALA A 472 -36.30 -5.77 37.67
CA ALA A 472 -37.06 -5.93 36.43
C ALA A 472 -38.57 -5.78 36.66
N ALA A 473 -39.31 -5.36 35.63
CA ALA A 473 -40.77 -5.23 35.65
C ALA A 473 -41.50 -6.11 34.62
N THR A 474 -40.77 -6.67 33.66
CA THR A 474 -41.34 -7.53 32.60
C THR A 474 -40.58 -8.85 32.51
N LEU A 475 -41.21 -9.88 31.95
CA LEU A 475 -40.56 -11.17 31.73
C LEU A 475 -39.35 -11.02 30.80
N GLU A 476 -39.51 -10.23 29.74
CA GLU A 476 -38.45 -9.85 28.81
C GLU A 476 -37.35 -9.06 29.50
N GLY A 477 -37.70 -8.18 30.44
CA GLY A 477 -36.74 -7.45 31.29
C GLY A 477 -35.93 -8.37 32.19
N VAL A 478 -36.57 -9.33 32.87
CA VAL A 478 -35.86 -10.36 33.66
C VAL A 478 -34.90 -11.13 32.74
N ALA A 479 -35.37 -11.54 31.56
CA ALA A 479 -34.55 -12.29 30.61
C ALA A 479 -33.33 -11.49 30.12
N ALA A 480 -33.54 -10.24 29.72
CA ALA A 480 -32.50 -9.33 29.27
C ALA A 480 -31.47 -9.04 30.37
N GLY A 481 -31.94 -8.75 31.58
CA GLY A 481 -31.08 -8.46 32.72
C GLY A 481 -30.24 -9.66 33.18
N LEU A 482 -30.81 -10.87 33.20
CA LEU A 482 -30.06 -12.09 33.54
C LEU A 482 -29.02 -12.42 32.46
N ALA A 483 -29.37 -12.29 31.18
CA ALA A 483 -28.44 -12.49 30.06
C ALA A 483 -27.31 -11.45 30.09
N TRP A 484 -27.64 -10.18 30.41
CA TRP A 484 -26.67 -9.10 30.55
C TRP A 484 -25.71 -9.34 31.72
N ALA A 485 -26.24 -9.67 32.91
CA ALA A 485 -25.43 -9.96 34.10
C ALA A 485 -24.45 -11.13 33.87
N ALA A 486 -24.85 -12.13 33.06
CA ALA A 486 -24.01 -13.26 32.70
C ALA A 486 -23.05 -13.00 31.51
N GLY A 487 -23.03 -11.79 30.94
CA GLY A 487 -22.21 -11.47 29.76
C GLY A 487 -22.65 -12.17 28.46
N GLN A 488 -23.89 -12.68 28.41
CA GLN A 488 -24.43 -13.48 27.31
C GLN A 488 -25.63 -12.79 26.66
N TRP A 489 -25.49 -11.49 26.34
CA TRP A 489 -26.53 -10.67 25.73
C TRP A 489 -27.30 -11.31 24.54
N PRO A 490 -26.67 -12.07 23.62
CA PRO A 490 -27.39 -12.74 22.54
C PRO A 490 -28.47 -13.73 23.01
N ARG A 491 -28.33 -14.31 24.22
CA ARG A 491 -29.21 -15.35 24.75
C ARG A 491 -30.48 -14.84 25.42
N ARG A 492 -30.69 -13.52 25.52
CA ARG A 492 -31.88 -12.93 26.18
C ARG A 492 -33.22 -13.50 25.67
N PHE A 493 -33.30 -13.88 24.39
CA PHE A 493 -34.51 -14.49 23.82
C PHE A 493 -34.69 -15.96 24.22
N GLU A 494 -33.61 -16.73 24.32
CA GLU A 494 -33.65 -18.10 24.87
C GLU A 494 -34.05 -18.08 26.36
N VAL A 495 -33.54 -17.11 27.11
CA VAL A 495 -33.89 -16.93 28.52
C VAL A 495 -35.37 -16.56 28.65
N ALA A 496 -35.90 -15.66 27.81
CA ALA A 496 -37.32 -15.33 27.81
C ALA A 496 -38.18 -16.57 27.53
N ALA A 497 -37.83 -17.35 26.50
CA ALA A 497 -38.53 -18.60 26.18
C ALA A 497 -38.50 -19.63 27.33
N LEU A 498 -37.41 -19.70 28.10
CA LEU A 498 -37.33 -20.55 29.30
C LEU A 498 -38.16 -20.01 30.47
N LEU A 499 -38.19 -18.69 30.67
CA LEU A 499 -39.00 -18.08 31.72
C LEU A 499 -40.49 -18.24 31.45
N GLU A 500 -40.91 -18.25 30.19
CA GLU A 500 -42.28 -18.60 29.78
C GLU A 500 -42.62 -20.08 30.02
N ASP A 501 -41.70 -21.00 29.69
CA ASP A 501 -41.86 -22.45 29.90
C ASP A 501 -40.54 -23.14 30.27
N LEU A 502 -40.36 -23.39 31.57
CA LEU A 502 -39.18 -24.03 32.14
C LEU A 502 -38.96 -25.49 31.67
N SER A 503 -39.92 -26.10 30.97
CA SER A 503 -39.79 -27.47 30.44
C SER A 503 -39.05 -27.52 29.08
N ARG A 504 -38.84 -26.38 28.42
CA ARG A 504 -38.21 -26.29 27.09
C ARG A 504 -36.70 -26.51 27.08
N THR A 505 -36.08 -26.79 28.22
CA THR A 505 -34.62 -26.99 28.36
C THR A 505 -34.04 -27.99 27.35
N ALA A 506 -34.69 -29.13 27.11
CA ALA A 506 -34.20 -30.17 26.20
C ALA A 506 -34.42 -29.86 24.71
N GLU A 507 -35.33 -28.96 24.38
CA GLU A 507 -35.53 -28.42 23.03
C GLU A 507 -34.42 -27.42 22.72
N LEU A 508 -34.28 -26.39 23.55
CA LEU A 508 -33.25 -25.35 23.38
C LEU A 508 -31.84 -25.95 23.41
N ALA A 509 -31.58 -26.96 24.23
CA ALA A 509 -30.29 -27.66 24.24
C ALA A 509 -29.96 -28.41 22.94
N ARG A 510 -30.97 -28.87 22.20
CA ARG A 510 -30.76 -29.49 20.87
C ARG A 510 -30.56 -28.44 19.79
N ASP A 511 -31.30 -27.34 19.84
CA ASP A 511 -31.18 -26.28 18.83
C ASP A 511 -29.78 -25.66 18.85
N ARG A 512 -29.16 -25.54 20.04
CA ARG A 512 -27.76 -25.13 20.21
C ARG A 512 -26.71 -26.02 19.54
N TRP A 513 -27.07 -27.14 18.91
CA TRP A 513 -26.12 -27.92 18.10
C TRP A 513 -25.75 -27.22 16.79
N PHE A 514 -26.46 -26.16 16.41
CA PHE A 514 -26.32 -25.46 15.14
C PHE A 514 -25.90 -23.98 15.27
N ASP A 515 -25.77 -23.48 16.51
CA ASP A 515 -25.11 -22.20 16.84
C ASP A 515 -23.59 -22.39 16.86
#